data_AF-A0A847U3K1-F1
#
_entry.id   AF-A0A847U3K1-F1
#
_cell.length_a   1.000
_cell.length_b   1.000
_cell.length_c   1.000
_cell.angle_alpha   90.00
_cell.angle_beta   90.00
_cell.angle_gamma   90.00
#
_symmetry.space_group_name_H-M   'P 1'
#
loop_
_entity.id
_entity.type
_entity.pdbx_description
1 polymer ?
#
loop_
_entity_poly.entity_id
_entity_poly.type
_entity_poly.pdbx_seq_one_letter_code
_entity_poly.pdbx_strand_id
1 'polypeptide(L)'
;MRRPTSVVVVDDDEDYRQLYKLWLPDEYEVIEAVDGRTGLQCIDDATDAVLLDRQMPDLSGETVAEKLRQRTVTPAVVMISSVKPDVDILDIPVDSYLRKPADRDTLLSVLSTVRSRCEYEAKRRELLGLADRRATVADAVRATALAESDTYQRVVERLERHDVSLGGAVSGP
;
A
#
# COMPACT_ATOMS: atom_id res chain seq x y z
N MET A 1 -20.75 -6.10 -2.45
CA MET A 1 -19.83 -7.07 -3.06
C MET A 1 -18.46 -6.41 -3.14
N ARG A 2 -17.39 -7.06 -2.63
CA ARG A 2 -16.01 -6.57 -2.87
C ARG A 2 -15.72 -6.70 -4.38
N ARG A 3 -14.97 -5.75 -4.96
CA ARG A 3 -14.50 -5.88 -6.34
C ARG A 3 -13.57 -7.12 -6.45
N PRO A 4 -13.52 -7.82 -7.59
CA PRO A 4 -12.54 -8.87 -7.80
C PRO A 4 -11.12 -8.33 -7.63
N THR A 5 -10.20 -9.18 -7.17
CA THR A 5 -8.79 -8.81 -6.97
C THR A 5 -8.09 -8.83 -8.33
N SER A 6 -7.63 -7.68 -8.82
CA SER A 6 -6.94 -7.58 -10.12
C SER A 6 -5.48 -8.04 -9.98
N VAL A 7 -5.11 -9.06 -10.75
CA VAL A 7 -3.76 -9.66 -10.76
C VAL A 7 -3.20 -9.64 -12.16
N VAL A 8 -2.05 -9.01 -12.34
CA VAL A 8 -1.30 -9.07 -13.60
C VAL A 8 -0.25 -10.18 -13.52
N VAL A 9 -0.28 -11.12 -14.46
CA VAL A 9 0.71 -12.20 -14.60
C VAL A 9 1.64 -11.85 -15.75
N VAL A 10 2.91 -11.64 -15.45
CA VAL A 10 3.96 -11.27 -16.40
C VAL A 10 4.98 -12.39 -16.44
N ASP A 11 4.97 -13.19 -17.50
CA ASP A 11 5.87 -14.33 -17.71
C ASP A 11 5.98 -14.54 -19.23
N ASP A 12 7.16 -14.82 -19.78
CA ASP A 12 7.30 -15.07 -21.22
C ASP A 12 6.82 -16.46 -21.63
N ASP A 13 6.77 -17.39 -20.68
CA ASP A 13 6.28 -18.75 -20.87
C ASP A 13 4.75 -18.82 -20.78
N GLU A 14 4.10 -19.19 -21.88
CA GLU A 14 2.65 -19.32 -21.96
C GLU A 14 2.07 -20.38 -21.03
N ASP A 15 2.78 -21.50 -20.84
CA ASP A 15 2.29 -22.59 -20.00
C ASP A 15 2.20 -22.14 -18.54
N TYR A 16 3.20 -21.38 -18.07
CA TYR A 16 3.15 -20.79 -16.73
C TYR A 16 2.04 -19.74 -16.58
N ARG A 17 1.83 -18.86 -17.57
CA ARG A 17 0.73 -17.88 -17.51
C ARG A 17 -0.64 -18.57 -17.42
N GLN A 18 -0.88 -19.57 -18.27
CA GLN A 18 -2.12 -20.34 -18.26
C GLN A 18 -2.29 -21.13 -16.96
N LEU A 19 -1.20 -21.70 -16.42
CA LEU A 19 -1.21 -22.42 -15.16
C LEU A 19 -1.60 -21.52 -13.98
N TYR A 20 -1.00 -20.34 -13.86
CA TYR A 20 -1.34 -19.40 -12.78
C TYR A 20 -2.78 -18.90 -12.90
N LYS A 21 -3.24 -18.61 -14.12
CA LYS A 21 -4.64 -18.27 -14.37
C LYS A 21 -5.60 -19.38 -13.96
N LEU A 22 -5.26 -20.64 -14.22
CA LEU A 22 -6.07 -21.79 -13.80
C LEU A 22 -6.08 -21.97 -12.27
N TRP A 23 -4.99 -21.62 -11.60
CA TRP A 23 -4.88 -21.73 -10.13
C TRP A 23 -5.67 -20.65 -9.39
N LEU A 24 -5.76 -19.46 -9.96
CA LEU A 24 -6.46 -18.32 -9.39
C LEU A 24 -7.99 -18.51 -9.52
N PRO A 25 -8.75 -18.50 -8.41
CA PRO A 25 -10.20 -18.67 -8.45
C PRO A 25 -10.92 -17.43 -9.04
N ASP A 26 -12.20 -17.58 -9.35
CA ASP A 26 -13.06 -16.56 -9.98
C ASP A 26 -13.14 -15.19 -9.26
N GLU A 27 -12.69 -15.12 -8.01
CA GLU A 27 -12.58 -13.88 -7.23
C GLU A 27 -11.40 -13.00 -7.69
N TYR A 28 -10.49 -13.54 -8.50
CA TYR A 28 -9.37 -12.83 -9.10
C TYR A 28 -9.67 -12.52 -10.57
N GLU A 29 -9.42 -11.28 -10.96
CA GLU A 29 -9.42 -10.87 -12.36
C GLU A 29 -7.97 -10.93 -12.86
N VAL A 30 -7.68 -11.91 -13.73
CA VAL A 30 -6.31 -12.17 -14.19
C VAL A 30 -6.06 -11.51 -15.54
N ILE A 31 -5.07 -10.64 -15.60
CA ILE A 31 -4.57 -10.01 -16.82
C ILE A 31 -3.21 -10.63 -17.15
N GLU A 32 -3.04 -11.11 -18.37
CA GLU A 32 -1.80 -11.75 -18.81
C GLU A 32 -0.94 -10.78 -19.62
N ALA A 33 0.37 -10.84 -19.42
CA ALA A 33 1.37 -10.14 -20.22
C ALA A 33 2.54 -11.06 -20.53
N VAL A 34 2.97 -11.05 -21.79
CA VAL A 34 3.99 -11.98 -22.30
C VAL A 34 5.43 -11.50 -22.10
N ASP A 35 5.59 -10.26 -21.64
CA ASP A 35 6.91 -9.65 -21.45
C ASP A 35 6.79 -8.45 -20.50
N GLY A 36 7.94 -7.98 -19.99
CA GLY A 36 7.98 -6.86 -19.05
C GLY A 36 7.47 -5.52 -19.60
N ARG A 37 7.54 -5.26 -20.92
CA ARG A 37 7.01 -4.01 -21.51
C ARG A 37 5.49 -4.04 -21.53
N THR A 38 4.91 -5.13 -22.03
CA THR A 38 3.47 -5.38 -22.03
C THR A 38 2.95 -5.39 -20.59
N GLY A 39 3.69 -6.01 -19.66
CA GLY A 39 3.36 -6.01 -18.23
C GLY A 39 3.23 -4.59 -17.66
N LEU A 40 4.22 -3.72 -17.91
CA LEU A 40 4.18 -2.32 -17.45
C LEU A 40 3.03 -1.50 -18.06
N GLN A 41 2.56 -1.85 -19.26
CA GLN A 41 1.41 -1.23 -19.90
C GLN A 41 0.07 -1.69 -19.31
N CYS A 42 -0.02 -2.97 -18.93
CA CYS A 42 -1.21 -3.53 -18.30
C CYS A 42 -1.38 -3.13 -16.83
N ILE A 43 -0.28 -2.85 -16.13
CA ILE A 43 -0.31 -2.47 -14.71
C ILE A 43 -0.73 -1.01 -14.57
N ASP A 44 -1.77 -0.77 -13.78
CA ASP A 44 -2.35 0.54 -13.47
C ASP A 44 -2.58 0.71 -11.95
N ASP A 45 -3.20 1.83 -11.56
CA ASP A 45 -3.50 2.13 -10.15
C ASP A 45 -4.61 1.24 -9.56
N ALA A 46 -5.34 0.49 -10.40
CA ALA A 46 -6.37 -0.44 -9.96
C ALA A 46 -5.84 -1.86 -9.72
N THR A 47 -4.64 -2.16 -10.23
CA THR A 47 -3.95 -3.44 -10.07
C THR A 47 -3.64 -3.70 -8.59
N ASP A 48 -4.08 -4.84 -8.06
CA ASP A 48 -3.87 -5.18 -6.65
C ASP A 48 -2.55 -5.96 -6.46
N ALA A 49 -2.21 -6.87 -7.39
CA ALA A 49 -0.97 -7.63 -7.34
C ALA A 49 -0.39 -7.95 -8.73
N VAL A 50 0.91 -8.23 -8.76
CA VAL A 50 1.67 -8.64 -9.95
C VAL A 50 2.43 -9.93 -9.63
N LEU A 51 2.19 -10.97 -10.41
CA LEU A 51 3.05 -12.15 -10.48
C LEU A 51 4.06 -11.91 -11.59
N LEU A 52 5.34 -11.83 -11.24
CA LEU A 52 6.39 -11.35 -12.14
C LEU A 52 7.48 -12.40 -12.30
N ASP A 53 7.66 -12.93 -13.51
CA ASP A 53 8.80 -13.78 -13.81
C ASP A 53 10.10 -12.96 -13.79
N ARG A 54 11.13 -13.54 -13.19
CA ARG A 54 12.44 -12.89 -13.09
C ARG A 54 13.18 -12.90 -14.43
N GLN A 55 13.06 -13.97 -15.21
CA GLN A 55 13.91 -14.30 -16.35
C GLN A 55 13.18 -14.12 -17.69
N MET A 56 12.88 -12.88 -18.06
CA MET A 56 12.34 -12.56 -19.39
C MET A 56 13.44 -12.04 -20.34
N PRO A 57 13.39 -12.35 -21.64
CA PRO A 57 14.44 -12.03 -22.61
C PRO A 57 14.62 -10.53 -22.90
N ASP A 58 13.54 -9.75 -22.92
CA ASP A 58 13.59 -8.34 -23.33
C ASP A 58 13.78 -7.37 -22.15
N LEU A 59 12.87 -7.41 -21.18
CA LEU A 59 12.90 -6.57 -19.99
C LEU A 59 12.75 -7.48 -18.77
N SER A 60 13.81 -7.59 -17.98
CA SER A 60 13.84 -8.50 -16.83
C SER A 60 12.80 -8.12 -15.77
N GLY A 61 12.38 -9.10 -14.98
CA GLY A 61 11.48 -8.87 -13.85
C GLY A 61 12.05 -7.88 -12.83
N GLU A 62 13.37 -7.89 -12.62
CA GLU A 62 14.04 -6.93 -11.74
C GLU A 62 13.84 -5.48 -12.21
N THR A 63 14.08 -5.20 -13.50
CA THR A 63 13.86 -3.86 -14.05
C THR A 63 12.39 -3.45 -14.04
N VAL A 64 11.46 -4.40 -14.22
CA VAL A 64 10.03 -4.13 -14.06
C VAL A 64 9.72 -3.74 -12.61
N ALA A 65 10.22 -4.48 -11.62
CA ALA A 65 10.01 -4.20 -10.20
C ALA A 65 10.57 -2.82 -9.79
N GLU A 66 11.77 -2.46 -10.27
CA GLU A 66 12.36 -1.13 -10.06
C GLU A 66 11.47 -0.01 -10.61
N LYS A 67 10.95 -0.18 -11.82
CA LYS A 67 10.04 0.80 -12.44
C LYS A 67 8.72 0.92 -11.71
N LEU A 68 8.17 -0.20 -11.23
CA LEU A 68 6.96 -0.19 -10.42
C LEU A 68 7.20 0.57 -9.11
N ARG A 69 8.33 0.33 -8.43
CA ARG A 69 8.68 0.98 -7.15
C ARG A 69 8.74 2.51 -7.23
N GLN A 70 8.96 3.08 -8.42
CA GLN A 70 8.98 4.53 -8.66
C GLN A 70 7.58 5.14 -8.81
N ARG A 71 6.51 4.33 -8.89
CA ARG A 71 5.14 4.81 -8.99
C ARG A 71 4.61 5.29 -7.64
N THR A 72 3.66 6.24 -7.68
CA THR A 72 2.97 6.74 -6.48
C THR A 72 2.11 5.66 -5.83
N VAL A 73 1.49 4.82 -6.64
CA VAL A 73 0.74 3.63 -6.22
C VAL A 73 1.45 2.41 -6.79
N THR A 74 1.89 1.53 -5.90
CA THR A 74 2.57 0.28 -6.23
C THR A 74 1.66 -0.88 -5.89
N PRO A 75 1.32 -1.75 -6.86
CA PRO A 75 0.68 -3.03 -6.53
C PRO A 75 1.65 -3.91 -5.73
N ALA A 76 1.10 -4.92 -5.07
CA ALA A 76 1.88 -6.01 -4.49
C ALA A 76 2.69 -6.73 -5.57
N VAL A 77 4.01 -6.85 -5.45
CA VAL A 77 4.84 -7.57 -6.42
C VAL A 77 5.37 -8.87 -5.83
N VAL A 78 5.02 -9.99 -6.47
CA VAL A 78 5.55 -11.32 -6.15
C VAL A 78 6.43 -11.76 -7.31
N MET A 79 7.74 -11.82 -7.07
CA MET A 79 8.70 -12.34 -8.04
C MET A 79 8.61 -13.87 -8.07
N ILE A 80 8.63 -14.46 -9.26
CA ILE A 80 8.69 -15.90 -9.47
C ILE A 80 9.94 -16.22 -10.29
N SER A 81 10.71 -17.25 -9.91
CA SER A 81 11.99 -17.55 -10.57
C SER A 81 12.38 -19.01 -10.53
N SER A 82 12.96 -19.51 -11.62
CA SER A 82 13.63 -20.82 -11.70
C SER A 82 15.07 -20.80 -11.18
N VAL A 83 15.65 -19.60 -10.99
CA VAL A 83 17.02 -19.43 -10.50
C VAL A 83 17.09 -19.75 -9.02
N LYS A 84 18.14 -20.47 -8.62
CA LYS A 84 18.45 -20.66 -7.20
C LYS A 84 18.67 -19.28 -6.56
N PRO A 85 17.90 -18.92 -5.52
CA PRO A 85 18.09 -17.62 -4.87
C PRO A 85 19.50 -17.48 -4.30
N ASP A 86 20.09 -16.31 -4.45
CA ASP A 86 21.35 -15.89 -3.85
C ASP A 86 21.13 -14.58 -3.06
N VAL A 87 22.20 -14.00 -2.49
CA VAL A 87 22.13 -12.77 -1.69
C VAL A 87 21.59 -11.58 -2.48
N ASP A 88 21.73 -11.58 -3.80
CA ASP A 88 21.25 -10.56 -4.73
C ASP A 88 19.74 -10.29 -4.64
N ILE A 89 18.95 -11.30 -4.25
CA ILE A 89 17.49 -11.15 -4.13
C ILE A 89 17.07 -10.10 -3.09
N LEU A 90 17.94 -9.81 -2.12
CA LEU A 90 17.65 -8.87 -1.03
C LEU A 90 17.57 -7.41 -1.52
N ASP A 91 18.18 -7.11 -2.66
CA ASP A 91 18.19 -5.78 -3.26
C ASP A 91 17.01 -5.58 -4.22
N ILE A 92 16.29 -6.65 -4.59
CA ILE A 92 15.16 -6.58 -5.51
C ILE A 92 13.93 -6.01 -4.78
N PRO A 93 13.31 -4.91 -5.25
CA PRO A 93 12.23 -4.23 -4.54
C PRO A 93 10.86 -4.91 -4.74
N VAL A 94 10.71 -6.14 -4.23
CA VAL A 94 9.47 -6.93 -4.29
C VAL A 94 8.96 -7.30 -2.89
N ASP A 95 7.65 -7.56 -2.79
CA ASP A 95 7.01 -7.92 -1.52
C ASP A 95 7.18 -9.40 -1.14
N SER A 96 7.37 -10.25 -2.15
CA SER A 96 7.65 -11.66 -1.95
C SER A 96 8.42 -12.26 -3.14
N TYR A 97 9.05 -13.40 -2.89
CA TYR A 97 9.82 -14.14 -3.88
C TYR A 97 9.46 -15.63 -3.79
N LEU A 98 9.07 -16.22 -4.93
CA LEU A 98 8.71 -17.63 -5.07
C LEU A 98 9.66 -18.33 -6.04
N ARG A 99 10.05 -19.55 -5.70
CA ARG A 99 10.88 -20.39 -6.54
C ARG A 99 10.01 -21.34 -7.36
N LYS A 100 10.32 -21.49 -8.66
CA LYS A 100 9.75 -22.54 -9.52
C LYS A 100 10.42 -23.90 -9.21
N PRO A 101 9.65 -25.01 -9.15
CA PRO A 101 8.19 -25.06 -9.21
C PRO A 101 7.57 -24.63 -7.87
N ALA A 102 6.59 -23.73 -7.94
CA ALA A 102 5.69 -23.44 -6.81
C ALA A 102 4.39 -24.21 -7.02
N ASP A 103 3.68 -24.54 -5.95
CA ASP A 103 2.33 -25.11 -6.04
C ASP A 103 1.24 -24.04 -5.87
N ARG A 104 0.01 -24.43 -6.18
CA ARG A 104 -1.18 -23.58 -6.08
C ARG A 104 -1.37 -22.99 -4.69
N ASP A 105 -1.26 -23.82 -3.66
CA ASP A 105 -1.56 -23.40 -2.28
C ASP A 105 -0.54 -22.38 -1.77
N THR A 106 0.73 -22.57 -2.14
CA THR A 106 1.83 -21.63 -1.87
C THR A 106 1.57 -20.29 -2.55
N LEU A 107 1.23 -20.30 -3.84
CA LEU A 107 0.96 -19.08 -4.61
C LEU A 107 -0.23 -18.30 -4.01
N LEU A 108 -1.33 -18.98 -3.70
CA LEU A 108 -2.52 -18.36 -3.09
C LEU A 108 -2.23 -17.81 -1.68
N SER A 109 -1.43 -18.54 -0.89
CA SER A 109 -1.02 -18.10 0.45
C SER A 109 -0.17 -16.82 0.40
N VAL A 110 0.79 -16.75 -0.54
CA VAL A 110 1.62 -15.56 -0.74
C VAL A 110 0.77 -14.37 -1.19
N LEU A 111 -0.09 -14.55 -2.21
CA LEU A 111 -0.97 -13.49 -2.68
C LEU A 111 -1.90 -12.96 -1.56
N SER A 112 -2.48 -13.86 -0.77
CA SER A 112 -3.30 -13.50 0.39
C SER A 112 -2.51 -12.70 1.43
N THR A 113 -1.27 -13.13 1.71
CA THR A 113 -0.39 -12.47 2.68
C THR A 113 -0.01 -11.07 2.24
N VAL A 114 0.44 -10.89 0.98
CA VAL A 114 0.86 -9.58 0.49
C VAL A 114 -0.34 -8.64 0.40
N ARG A 115 -1.50 -9.11 -0.11
CA ARG A 115 -2.74 -8.32 -0.14
C ARG A 115 -3.14 -7.83 1.26
N SER A 116 -3.10 -8.72 2.25
CA SER A 116 -3.46 -8.38 3.63
C SER A 116 -2.54 -7.30 4.22
N ARG A 117 -1.25 -7.30 3.86
CA ARG A 117 -0.30 -6.25 4.26
C ARG A 117 -0.66 -4.91 3.62
N CYS A 118 -0.96 -4.88 2.33
CA CYS A 118 -1.39 -3.67 1.64
C CYS A 118 -2.70 -3.10 2.23
N GLU A 119 -3.70 -3.96 2.48
CA GLU A 119 -4.96 -3.55 3.13
C GLU A 119 -4.70 -2.94 4.52
N TYR A 120 -3.82 -3.56 5.31
CA TYR A 120 -3.47 -3.06 6.65
C TYR A 120 -2.76 -1.70 6.60
N GLU A 121 -1.80 -1.53 5.70
CA GLU A 121 -1.08 -0.26 5.54
C GLU A 121 -2.01 0.88 5.09
N ALA A 122 -2.90 0.60 4.14
CA ALA A 122 -3.92 1.54 3.69
C ALA A 122 -4.85 1.93 4.86
N LYS A 123 -5.32 0.94 5.63
CA LYS A 123 -6.18 1.21 6.79
C LYS A 123 -5.47 2.02 7.86
N ARG A 124 -4.20 1.74 8.11
CA ARG A 124 -3.37 2.50 9.06
C ARG A 124 -3.25 3.96 8.63
N ARG A 125 -3.00 4.22 7.34
CA ARG A 125 -2.90 5.59 6.80
C ARG A 125 -4.22 6.35 6.98
N GLU A 126 -5.35 5.71 6.69
CA GLU A 126 -6.69 6.28 6.90
C GLU A 126 -6.93 6.64 8.38
N LEU A 127 -6.63 5.73 9.30
CA LEU A 127 -6.83 5.92 10.74
C LEU A 127 -5.98 7.08 11.28
N LEU A 128 -4.71 7.18 10.87
CA LEU A 128 -3.85 8.30 11.26
C LEU A 128 -4.40 9.63 10.74
N GLY A 129 -4.85 9.68 9.48
CA GLY A 129 -5.46 10.88 8.93
C GLY A 129 -6.80 11.25 9.60
N LEU A 130 -7.57 10.26 10.07
CA LEU A 130 -8.77 10.51 10.88
C LEU A 130 -8.41 11.10 12.26
N ALA A 131 -7.38 10.57 12.91
CA ALA A 131 -6.94 11.04 14.21
C ALA A 131 -6.47 12.50 14.17
N ASP A 132 -5.69 12.86 13.14
CA ASP A 132 -5.22 14.22 12.89
C ASP A 132 -6.38 15.20 12.69
N ARG A 133 -7.29 14.90 11.75
CA ARG A 133 -8.50 15.70 11.51
C ARG A 133 -9.36 15.86 12.76
N ARG A 134 -9.49 14.80 13.58
CA ARG A 134 -10.23 14.86 14.85
C ARG A 134 -9.58 15.85 15.82
N ALA A 135 -8.25 15.86 15.94
CA ALA A 135 -7.53 16.80 16.78
C ALA A 135 -7.75 18.25 16.32
N THR A 136 -7.60 18.52 15.02
CA THR A 136 -7.86 19.86 14.45
C THR A 136 -9.28 20.35 14.72
N VAL A 137 -10.29 19.48 14.56
CA VAL A 137 -11.69 19.84 14.85
C VAL A 137 -11.90 20.07 16.34
N ALA A 138 -11.32 19.22 17.20
CA ALA A 138 -11.43 19.39 18.65
C ALA A 138 -10.84 20.73 19.11
N ASP A 139 -9.68 21.12 18.58
CA ASP A 139 -9.05 22.40 18.88
C ASP A 139 -9.88 23.59 18.39
N ALA A 140 -10.41 23.51 17.16
CA ALA A 140 -11.28 24.56 16.61
C ALA A 140 -12.57 24.70 17.42
N VAL A 141 -13.26 23.61 17.72
CA VAL A 141 -14.50 23.61 18.52
C VAL A 141 -14.22 24.13 19.93
N ARG A 142 -13.09 23.75 20.54
CA ARG A 142 -12.68 24.28 21.85
C ARG A 142 -12.44 25.78 21.79
N ALA A 143 -11.76 26.27 20.76
CA ALA A 143 -11.54 27.70 20.56
C ALA A 143 -12.87 28.46 20.36
N THR A 144 -13.77 27.95 19.53
CA THR A 144 -15.10 28.56 19.32
C THR A 144 -15.93 28.55 20.61
N ALA A 145 -16.01 27.41 21.30
CA ALA A 145 -16.78 27.28 22.55
C ALA A 145 -16.22 28.16 23.69
N LEU A 146 -14.90 28.34 23.75
CA LEU A 146 -14.28 29.29 24.68
C LEU A 146 -14.54 30.75 24.26
N ALA A 147 -14.49 31.06 22.97
CA ALA A 147 -14.77 32.39 22.45
C ALA A 147 -16.23 32.83 22.69
N GLU A 148 -17.18 31.92 22.55
CA GLU A 148 -18.62 32.14 22.77
C GLU A 148 -19.03 32.12 24.26
N SER A 149 -18.10 31.80 25.17
CA SER A 149 -18.40 31.72 26.61
C SER A 149 -18.20 33.05 27.32
N ASP A 150 -19.30 33.72 27.66
CA ASP A 150 -19.32 34.92 28.51
C ASP A 150 -18.59 34.72 29.85
N THR A 151 -18.56 33.50 30.37
CA THR A 151 -17.86 33.18 31.61
C THR A 151 -16.35 33.10 31.39
N TYR A 152 -15.90 32.52 30.28
CA TYR A 152 -14.49 32.48 29.92
C TYR A 152 -13.94 33.88 29.63
N GLN A 153 -14.66 34.68 28.83
CA GLN A 153 -14.29 36.07 28.51
C GLN A 153 -14.14 36.92 29.78
N ARG A 154 -15.11 36.86 30.71
CA ARG A 154 -15.04 37.58 31.99
C ARG A 154 -13.82 37.20 32.84
N VAL A 155 -13.37 35.94 32.77
CA VAL A 155 -12.18 35.46 33.51
C VAL A 155 -10.89 35.95 32.83
N VAL A 156 -10.80 35.87 31.50
CA VAL A 156 -9.65 36.39 30.72
C VAL A 156 -9.47 37.89 30.98
N GLU A 157 -10.52 38.70 30.85
CA GLU A 157 -10.45 40.14 31.11
C GLU A 157 -10.02 40.49 32.54
N ARG A 158 -10.35 39.62 33.51
CA ARG A 158 -9.97 39.82 34.92
C ARG A 158 -8.49 39.51 35.15
N LEU A 159 -7.94 38.50 34.45
CA LEU A 159 -6.53 38.13 34.51
C LEU A 159 -5.64 39.19 33.85
N GLU A 160 -6.04 39.70 32.68
CA GLU A 160 -5.32 40.78 31.98
C GLU A 160 -5.27 42.07 32.80
N ARG A 161 -6.36 42.41 33.50
CA ARG A 161 -6.41 43.58 34.40
C ARG A 161 -5.44 43.51 35.60
N HIS A 162 -4.95 42.33 35.95
CA HIS A 162 -4.07 42.12 37.11
C HIS A 162 -2.64 41.72 36.72
N ASP A 163 -2.27 41.90 35.44
CA ASP A 163 -0.94 41.66 34.88
C ASP A 163 -0.36 40.26 35.19
N VAL A 164 -1.25 39.26 35.30
CA VAL A 164 -0.85 37.86 35.47
C VAL A 164 -0.52 37.31 34.07
N SER A 165 0.76 37.36 33.70
CA SER A 165 1.25 36.80 32.45
C SER A 165 1.01 35.28 32.42
N LEU A 166 0.10 34.81 31.57
CA LEU A 166 -0.15 33.39 31.32
C LEU A 166 0.99 32.80 30.45
N GLY A 167 2.18 32.73 31.02
CA GLY A 167 3.29 31.97 30.46
C GLY A 167 3.14 30.48 30.76
N GLY A 168 2.81 29.68 29.75
CA GLY A 168 3.30 28.29 29.68
C GLY A 168 2.37 27.13 30.06
N ALA A 169 1.05 27.20 29.78
CA ALA A 169 0.19 26.02 29.97
C ALA A 169 -0.77 25.76 28.80
N VAL A 170 -0.21 25.64 27.59
CA VAL A 170 -0.81 24.81 26.53
C VAL A 170 0.30 24.00 25.87
N SER A 171 0.76 22.97 26.59
CA SER A 171 1.42 21.82 25.95
C SER A 171 0.44 20.65 26.06
N GLY A 172 0.10 20.08 24.90
CA GLY A 172 -0.79 18.93 24.74
C GLY A 172 -0.32 17.67 25.46
N PRO A 173 -1.19 16.66 25.47
CA PRO A 173 -0.97 15.54 24.54
C PRO A 173 -2.11 15.32 23.54
#